data_AF-A0A097IJL2-F1
#
_entry.id   AF-A0A097IJL2-F1
#
_cell.length_a   1.000
_cell.length_b   1.000
_cell.length_c   1.000
_cell.angle_alpha   90.00
_cell.angle_beta   90.00
_cell.angle_gamma   90.00
#
_symmetry.space_group_name_H-M   'P 1'
#
loop_
_entity.id
_entity.type
_entity.pdbx_description
1 polymer ?
#
loop_
_entity_poly.entity_id
_entity_poly.type
_entity_poly.pdbx_seq_one_letter_code
_entity_poly.pdbx_strand_id
1 'polypeptide(L)'
;METATDTVRIAVIGAGPAGLRAAEAQALATDQDTFVDLYERRPAPFGLLAYCTCPRLRLLGNIEVGRDIAVDDLHDYYDTVIDATGPAARAVPARRVHTDGAAVIELLRSRHIPFTTWETPERSRGEARWEDIVTRARAVPVCDQ
;
A
#
# COMPACT_ATOMS: atom_id res chain seq x y z
N MET A 1 -15.00 22.88 16.94
CA MET A 1 -15.15 21.44 17.23
C MET A 1 -14.73 20.73 15.96
N GLU A 2 -13.43 20.51 15.81
CA GLU A 2 -12.84 19.86 14.64
C GLU A 2 -13.12 18.38 14.80
N THR A 3 -14.16 17.88 14.11
CA THR A 3 -14.35 16.43 13.98
C THR A 3 -13.11 15.91 13.29
N ALA A 4 -12.28 15.15 14.01
CA ALA A 4 -11.20 14.38 13.40
C ALA A 4 -11.83 13.60 12.25
N THR A 5 -11.54 14.01 11.01
CA THR A 5 -11.96 13.28 9.82
C THR A 5 -11.35 11.91 9.93
N ASP A 6 -12.17 10.90 10.19
CA ASP A 6 -11.70 9.51 10.20
C ASP A 6 -11.28 9.20 8.77
N THR A 7 -9.96 9.22 8.52
CA THR A 7 -9.39 8.93 7.22
C THR A 7 -9.77 7.51 6.83
N VAL A 8 -10.46 7.36 5.70
CA VAL A 8 -10.82 6.06 5.14
C VAL A 8 -9.54 5.36 4.70
N ARG A 9 -9.30 4.15 5.19
CA ARG A 9 -8.10 3.38 4.89
C ARG A 9 -8.44 2.20 4.01
N ILE A 10 -7.76 2.09 2.87
CA ILE A 10 -8.00 1.02 1.91
C ILE A 10 -6.71 0.27 1.66
N ALA A 11 -6.76 -1.06 1.76
CA ALA A 11 -5.70 -1.92 1.28
C ALA A 11 -6.02 -2.38 -0.14
N VAL A 12 -5.02 -2.35 -1.02
CA VAL A 12 -5.09 -2.93 -2.36
C VAL A 12 -4.00 -3.98 -2.50
N ILE A 13 -4.37 -5.21 -2.84
CA ILE A 13 -3.44 -6.33 -2.98
C ILE A 13 -3.05 -6.48 -4.45
N GLY A 14 -1.76 -6.29 -4.73
CA GLY A 14 -1.14 -6.38 -6.04
C GLY A 14 -0.88 -4.99 -6.66
N ALA A 15 0.38 -4.67 -6.97
CA ALA A 15 0.77 -3.39 -7.59
C ALA A 15 0.86 -3.46 -9.12
N GLY A 16 0.10 -4.35 -9.75
CA GLY A 16 -0.07 -4.39 -11.20
C GLY A 16 -1.01 -3.29 -11.72
N PRO A 17 -1.29 -3.26 -13.04
CA PRO A 17 -2.19 -2.26 -13.63
C PRO A 17 -3.59 -2.22 -13.00
N ALA A 18 -4.14 -3.38 -12.62
CA ALA A 18 -5.45 -3.47 -11.99
C ALA A 18 -5.45 -2.82 -10.59
N GLY A 19 -4.46 -3.13 -9.76
CA GLY A 19 -4.33 -2.57 -8.42
C GLY A 19 -4.02 -1.08 -8.44
N LEU A 20 -3.15 -0.62 -9.35
CA LEU A 20 -2.90 0.81 -9.48
C LEU A 20 -4.17 1.57 -9.88
N ARG A 21 -4.92 1.08 -10.88
CA ARG A 21 -6.19 1.72 -11.25
C ARG A 21 -7.22 1.70 -10.11
N ALA A 22 -7.28 0.62 -9.35
CA ALA A 22 -8.17 0.54 -8.18
C ALA A 22 -7.75 1.56 -7.11
N ALA A 23 -6.46 1.67 -6.82
CA ALA A 23 -5.91 2.62 -5.88
C ALA A 23 -6.17 4.08 -6.32
N GLU A 24 -5.92 4.40 -7.59
CA GLU A 24 -6.21 5.72 -8.16
C GLU A 24 -7.70 6.06 -8.10
N ALA A 25 -8.57 5.11 -8.44
CA ALA A 25 -10.01 5.32 -8.38
C ALA A 25 -10.46 5.64 -6.94
N GLN A 26 -9.94 4.93 -5.93
CA GLN A 26 -10.30 5.21 -4.54
C GLN A 26 -9.71 6.53 -4.03
N ALA A 27 -8.45 6.81 -4.34
CA ALA A 27 -7.79 8.03 -3.90
C ALA A 27 -8.37 9.31 -4.54
N LEU A 28 -8.99 9.20 -5.72
CA LEU A 28 -9.53 10.34 -6.48
C LEU A 28 -11.06 10.47 -6.43
N ALA A 29 -11.81 9.41 -6.10
CA ALA A 29 -13.27 9.42 -6.19
C ALA A 29 -13.99 9.94 -4.95
N THR A 30 -13.32 10.05 -3.81
CA THR A 30 -13.97 10.35 -2.53
C THR A 30 -13.77 11.80 -2.10
N ASP A 31 -14.84 12.49 -1.71
CA ASP A 31 -14.77 13.75 -0.93
C ASP A 31 -14.23 13.51 0.50
N GLN A 32 -14.08 12.25 0.90
CA GLN A 32 -13.49 11.83 2.15
C GLN A 32 -11.96 11.78 2.05
N ASP A 33 -11.29 12.01 3.17
CA ASP A 33 -9.85 11.82 3.28
C ASP A 33 -9.55 10.32 3.19
N THR A 34 -9.07 9.85 2.03
CA THR A 34 -8.78 8.43 1.77
C THR A 34 -7.28 8.20 1.67
N PHE A 35 -6.79 7.19 2.39
CA PHE A 35 -5.41 6.72 2.35
C PHE A 35 -5.35 5.29 1.81
N VAL A 36 -4.50 5.06 0.81
CA VAL A 36 -4.39 3.76 0.16
C VAL A 36 -3.01 3.13 0.42
N ASP A 37 -3.02 1.93 1.00
CA ASP A 37 -1.84 1.07 1.07
C ASP A 37 -1.91 0.01 -0.03
N LEU A 38 -0.89 -0.03 -0.88
CA LEU A 38 -0.76 -0.98 -1.98
C LEU A 38 0.25 -2.06 -1.59
N TYR A 39 -0.19 -3.31 -1.51
CA TYR A 39 0.65 -4.46 -1.16
C TYR A 39 1.22 -5.11 -2.42
N GLU A 40 2.51 -5.43 -2.43
CA GLU A 40 3.16 -6.11 -3.53
C GLU A 40 4.20 -7.12 -3.03
N ARG A 41 4.15 -8.34 -3.58
CA ARG A 41 5.11 -9.40 -3.23
C ARG A 41 6.54 -9.07 -3.64
N ARG A 42 6.70 -8.22 -4.64
CA ARG A 42 8.02 -7.79 -5.13
C ARG A 42 8.51 -6.56 -4.34
N PRO A 43 9.82 -6.44 -4.07
CA PRO A 43 10.40 -5.43 -3.17
C PRO A 43 10.47 -4.02 -3.75
N ALA A 44 10.30 -3.87 -5.07
CA ALA A 44 10.46 -2.59 -5.75
C ALA A 44 9.17 -2.20 -6.48
N PRO A 45 8.81 -0.91 -6.54
CA PRO A 45 7.80 -0.43 -7.47
C PRO A 45 8.24 -0.73 -8.92
N PHE A 46 7.41 -1.40 -9.72
CA PHE A 46 7.72 -1.73 -11.13
C PHE A 46 7.57 -0.54 -12.09
N GLY A 47 8.07 0.64 -11.70
CA GLY A 47 7.92 1.88 -12.48
C GLY A 47 6.49 2.44 -12.52
N LEU A 48 5.45 1.63 -12.28
CA LEU A 48 4.06 2.08 -12.28
C LEU A 48 3.75 3.12 -11.20
N LEU A 49 4.34 2.98 -10.02
CA LEU A 49 4.20 3.98 -8.96
C LEU A 49 4.87 5.32 -9.28
N ALA A 50 5.91 5.34 -10.13
CA ALA A 50 6.53 6.58 -10.56
C ALA A 50 5.60 7.41 -11.46
N TYR A 51 4.58 6.79 -12.05
CA TYR A 51 3.56 7.45 -12.86
C TYR A 51 2.27 7.74 -12.09
N CYS A 52 2.14 7.22 -10.86
CA CYS A 52 0.97 7.48 -10.04
C CYS A 52 0.97 8.94 -9.58
N THR A 53 -0.16 9.62 -9.77
CA THR A 53 -0.35 11.02 -9.38
C THR A 53 -1.12 11.18 -8.06
N CYS A 54 -1.38 10.08 -7.35
CA CYS A 54 -2.14 10.08 -6.12
C CYS A 54 -1.30 10.60 -4.95
N PRO A 55 -1.73 11.65 -4.21
CA PRO A 55 -0.94 12.22 -3.12
C PRO A 55 -0.94 11.37 -1.84
N ARG A 56 -1.89 10.44 -1.68
CA ARG A 56 -2.11 9.65 -0.44
C ARG A 56 -2.00 8.15 -0.66
N LEU A 57 -0.92 7.73 -1.34
CA LEU A 57 -0.66 6.34 -1.66
C LEU A 57 0.71 5.90 -1.14
N ARG A 58 0.72 4.76 -0.46
CA ARG A 58 1.93 4.09 0.03
C ARG A 58 2.00 2.66 -0.51
N LEU A 59 3.11 2.28 -1.13
CA LEU A 59 3.43 0.89 -1.46
C LEU A 59 4.12 0.23 -0.28
N LEU A 60 3.61 -0.94 0.10
CA LEU A 60 4.25 -1.90 0.97
C LEU A 60 4.69 -3.10 0.11
N GLY A 61 5.96 -3.06 -0.31
CA GLY A 61 6.56 -4.08 -1.17
C GLY A 61 7.26 -5.17 -0.36
N ASN A 62 7.61 -6.27 -1.03
CA ASN A 62 8.18 -7.48 -0.42
C ASN A 62 7.22 -8.20 0.53
N ILE A 63 5.91 -8.07 0.31
CA ILE A 63 4.87 -8.69 1.13
C ILE A 63 3.90 -9.45 0.24
N GLU A 64 3.82 -10.76 0.43
CA GLU A 64 2.83 -11.61 -0.22
C GLU A 64 1.63 -11.83 0.72
N VAL A 65 0.53 -11.11 0.48
CA VAL A 65 -0.72 -11.32 1.22
C VAL A 65 -1.27 -12.71 0.91
N GLY A 66 -1.62 -13.46 1.96
CA GLY A 66 -1.97 -14.87 1.93
C GLY A 66 -0.80 -15.81 2.29
N ARG A 67 0.45 -15.35 2.22
CA ARG A 67 1.65 -16.09 2.63
C ARG A 67 2.32 -15.48 3.85
N ASP A 68 2.68 -14.20 3.77
CA ASP A 68 3.40 -13.48 4.83
C ASP A 68 2.44 -12.86 5.86
N ILE A 69 1.30 -12.36 5.37
CA ILE A 69 0.22 -11.78 6.18
C ILE A 69 -1.12 -12.28 5.66
N ALA A 70 -2.05 -12.67 6.55
CA ALA A 70 -3.36 -13.14 6.11
C ALA A 70 -4.24 -11.96 5.67
N VAL A 71 -5.18 -12.21 4.74
CA VAL A 71 -6.18 -11.19 4.36
C VAL A 71 -6.99 -10.75 5.58
N ASP A 72 -7.31 -11.68 6.47
CA ASP A 72 -8.04 -11.40 7.71
C ASP A 72 -7.28 -10.45 8.64
N ASP A 73 -5.94 -10.51 8.65
CA ASP A 73 -5.16 -9.54 9.43
C ASP A 73 -5.38 -8.12 8.90
N LEU A 74 -5.52 -7.94 7.58
CA LEU A 74 -5.75 -6.63 6.97
C LEU A 74 -7.14 -6.07 7.36
N HIS A 75 -8.12 -6.94 7.62
CA HIS A 75 -9.46 -6.48 7.99
C HIS A 75 -9.51 -5.67 9.29
N ASP A 76 -8.51 -5.82 10.17
CA ASP A 76 -8.40 -5.05 11.41
C ASP A 76 -7.75 -3.67 11.22
N TYR A 77 -7.09 -3.40 10.09
CA TYR A 77 -6.34 -2.15 9.85
C TYR A 77 -6.92 -1.27 8.74
N TYR A 78 -7.83 -1.82 7.94
CA TYR A 78 -8.41 -1.14 6.78
C TYR A 78 -9.94 -1.19 6.85
N ASP A 79 -10.60 -0.20 6.26
CA ASP A 79 -12.06 -0.16 6.11
C ASP A 79 -12.51 -0.97 4.89
N THR A 80 -11.62 -1.15 3.91
CA THR A 80 -11.85 -2.00 2.74
C THR A 80 -10.54 -2.65 2.29
N VAL A 81 -10.62 -3.92 1.90
CA VAL A 81 -9.53 -4.66 1.26
C VAL A 81 -9.94 -4.98 -0.17
N ILE A 82 -9.13 -4.58 -1.14
CA ILE A 82 -9.33 -4.82 -2.57
C ILE A 82 -8.31 -5.83 -3.04
N ASP A 83 -8.75 -7.03 -3.40
CA ASP A 83 -7.90 -8.00 -4.08
C ASP A 83 -7.82 -7.68 -5.57
N ALA A 84 -6.66 -7.23 -6.03
CA ALA A 84 -6.37 -6.93 -7.43
C ALA A 84 -5.33 -7.89 -8.05
N THR A 85 -5.15 -9.07 -7.45
CA THR A 85 -4.24 -10.11 -7.97
C THR A 85 -4.85 -10.91 -9.12
N GLY A 86 -6.18 -10.98 -9.19
CA GLY A 86 -6.93 -11.68 -10.22
C GLY A 86 -7.23 -10.86 -11.49
N PRO A 87 -7.97 -11.44 -12.45
CA PRO A 87 -8.33 -10.78 -13.71
C PRO A 87 -9.27 -9.58 -13.53
N ALA A 88 -9.95 -9.48 -12.38
CA ALA A 88 -10.75 -8.34 -11.98
C ALA A 88 -10.50 -8.05 -10.50
N ALA A 89 -10.45 -6.77 -10.15
CA ALA A 89 -10.32 -6.36 -8.76
C ALA A 89 -11.63 -6.65 -8.01
N ARG A 90 -11.52 -7.19 -6.80
CA ARG A 90 -12.65 -7.51 -5.91
C ARG A 90 -12.49 -6.79 -4.58
N ALA A 91 -13.47 -5.96 -4.23
CA ALA A 91 -13.50 -5.27 -2.94
C ALA A 91 -14.25 -6.10 -1.88
N VAL A 92 -13.71 -6.13 -0.67
CA VAL A 92 -14.30 -6.75 0.51
C VAL A 92 -14.31 -5.70 1.64
N PRO A 93 -15.49 -5.31 2.16
CA PRO A 93 -15.58 -4.45 3.32
C PRO A 93 -14.90 -5.08 4.53
N ALA A 94 -14.26 -4.26 5.34
CA ALA A 94 -13.48 -4.67 6.50
C ALA A 94 -14.01 -4.00 7.77
N ARG A 95 -13.62 -4.52 8.94
CA ARG A 95 -14.00 -3.97 10.24
C ARG A 95 -12.76 -3.43 10.91
N ARG A 96 -12.28 -2.28 10.42
CA ARG A 96 -11.12 -1.59 10.98
C ARG A 96 -11.24 -1.43 12.50
N VAL A 97 -10.27 -1.97 13.20
CA VAL A 97 -10.10 -1.84 14.66
C VAL A 97 -9.01 -0.80 14.96
N HIS A 98 -7.97 -0.72 14.13
CA HIS A 98 -6.85 0.19 14.30
C HIS A 98 -7.04 1.50 13.55
N THR A 99 -7.01 2.62 14.27
CA THR A 99 -7.20 3.93 13.64
C THR A 99 -5.92 4.59 13.15
N ASP A 100 -4.78 4.23 13.75
CA ASP A 100 -3.46 4.71 13.38
C ASP A 100 -2.95 4.06 12.07
N GLY A 101 -2.56 4.90 11.11
CA GLY A 101 -2.02 4.47 9.83
C GLY A 101 -0.63 3.84 9.86
N ALA A 102 0.08 3.99 10.98
CA ALA A 102 1.34 3.31 11.23
C ALA A 102 1.16 1.91 11.85
N ALA A 103 -0.03 1.57 12.38
CA ALA A 103 -0.24 0.32 13.13
C ALA A 103 0.05 -0.93 12.29
N VAL A 104 -0.20 -0.89 10.98
CA VAL A 104 0.13 -2.01 10.08
C VAL A 104 1.64 -2.20 9.90
N ILE A 105 2.42 -1.11 9.96
CA ILE A 105 3.89 -1.17 9.91
C ILE A 105 4.42 -1.82 11.19
N GLU A 106 3.81 -1.51 12.33
CA GLU A 106 4.15 -2.14 13.62
C GLU A 106 3.84 -3.63 13.61
N LEU A 107 2.69 -4.03 13.03
CA LEU A 107 2.35 -5.43 12.82
C LEU A 107 3.45 -6.15 12.03
N LEU A 108 3.82 -5.62 10.85
CA LEU A 108 4.84 -6.22 9.98
C LEU A 108 6.18 -6.36 10.70
N ARG A 109 6.60 -5.34 11.44
CA ARG A 109 7.82 -5.37 12.26
C ARG A 109 7.74 -6.41 13.37
N SER A 110 6.63 -6.48 14.11
CA SER A 110 6.45 -7.42 15.22
C SER A 110 6.51 -8.88 14.76
N ARG A 111 6.04 -9.14 13.54
CA ARG A 111 6.08 -10.45 12.90
C ARG A 111 7.39 -10.74 12.17
N HIS A 112 8.36 -9.82 12.21
CA HIS A 112 9.64 -9.92 11.52
C HIS A 112 9.50 -10.15 10.01
N ILE A 113 8.44 -9.61 9.40
CA ILE A 113 8.22 -9.68 7.96
C ILE A 113 9.10 -8.62 7.30
N PRO A 114 10.03 -8.98 6.38
CA PRO A 114 10.84 -8.00 5.67
C PRO A 114 9.98 -7.25 4.65
N PHE A 115 9.93 -5.93 4.73
CA PHE A 115 9.14 -5.11 3.80
C PHE A 115 9.92 -3.89 3.30
N THR A 116 9.42 -3.32 2.21
CA THR A 116 9.84 -2.02 1.69
C THR A 116 8.68 -1.05 1.74
N THR A 117 8.96 0.22 1.98
CA THR A 117 7.95 1.27 1.93
C THR A 117 8.31 2.28 0.86
N TRP A 118 7.34 2.62 0.02
CA TRP A 118 7.47 3.65 -0.99
C TRP A 118 6.27 4.56 -0.92
N GLU A 119 6.50 5.84 -0.73
CA GLU A 119 5.43 6.82 -0.74
C GLU A 119 5.55 7.60 -2.03
N THR A 120 4.42 7.88 -2.68
CA THR A 120 4.41 8.91 -3.73
C THR A 120 4.89 10.19 -3.07
N PRO A 121 6.01 10.79 -3.53
CA PRO A 121 6.45 12.04 -2.95
C PRO A 121 5.35 13.07 -3.22
N GLU A 122 4.68 13.55 -2.17
CA GLU A 122 4.04 14.85 -2.23
C GLU A 122 5.11 15.79 -2.80
N ARG A 123 4.90 16.35 -3.99
CA ARG A 123 5.92 17.13 -4.72
C ARG A 123 6.67 18.08 -3.76
N SER A 124 7.85 17.71 -3.29
CA SER A 124 8.75 18.58 -2.53
C SER A 124 10.19 18.06 -2.51
N ARG A 125 11.03 18.78 -3.27
CA ARG A 125 12.49 18.99 -3.10
C ARG A 125 13.43 17.79 -3.27
N GLY A 126 14.05 17.75 -4.46
CA GLY A 126 15.42 17.28 -4.64
C GLY A 126 15.53 15.86 -5.19
N GLU A 127 15.59 15.76 -6.52
CA GLU A 127 16.55 14.92 -7.26
C GLU A 127 16.94 13.54 -6.68
N ALA A 128 16.00 12.78 -6.09
CA ALA A 128 16.22 11.35 -5.89
C ALA A 128 16.06 10.70 -7.28
N ARG A 129 17.19 10.40 -7.93
CA ARG A 129 17.22 9.76 -9.24
C ARG A 129 16.63 8.35 -9.10
N TRP A 130 15.75 7.97 -10.02
CA TRP A 130 15.09 6.65 -10.05
C TRP A 130 16.05 5.47 -9.90
N GLU A 131 17.30 5.60 -10.35
CA GLU A 131 18.35 4.59 -10.17
C GLU A 131 18.74 4.36 -8.70
N ASP A 132 18.75 5.39 -7.87
CA ASP A 132 19.08 5.26 -6.43
C ASP A 132 17.93 4.58 -5.67
N ILE A 133 16.70 4.84 -6.11
CA ILE A 133 15.46 4.21 -5.62
C ILE A 133 15.51 2.70 -5.93
N VAL A 134 15.80 2.33 -7.19
CA VAL A 134 15.93 0.92 -7.61
C VAL A 134 17.08 0.22 -6.88
N THR A 135 18.21 0.90 -6.67
CA THR A 135 19.37 0.33 -5.97
C THR A 135 19.06 -0.02 -4.52
N ARG A 136 18.37 0.88 -3.79
CA ARG A 136 17.89 0.59 -2.42
C ARG A 136 16.91 -0.58 -2.39
N ALA A 137 16.02 -0.68 -3.38
CA ALA A 137 15.06 -1.78 -3.47
C ALA A 137 15.72 -3.14 -3.64
N ARG A 138 16.79 -3.21 -4.47
CA ARG A 138 17.56 -4.44 -4.72
C ARG A 138 18.38 -4.90 -3.51
N ALA A 139 18.63 -4.03 -2.54
CA ALA A 139 19.37 -4.36 -1.32
C ALA A 139 18.49 -5.02 -0.25
N VAL A 140 17.17 -5.07 -0.44
CA VAL A 140 16.24 -5.70 0.50
C VAL A 140 16.18 -7.20 0.22
N PRO A 141 16.41 -8.06 1.23
CA PRO A 141 16.29 -9.50 1.07
C PRO A 141 14.90 -9.87 0.55
N VAL A 142 14.86 -10.45 -0.65
CA VAL A 142 13.62 -10.95 -1.24
C VAL A 142 13.36 -12.32 -0.62
N CYS A 143 12.14 -12.57 -0.14
CA CYS A 143 11.76 -13.93 0.25
C CYS A 143 12.03 -14.86 -0.95
N ASP A 144 12.82 -15.92 -0.76
CA ASP A 144 13.13 -16.88 -1.83
C ASP A 144 11.84 -17.35 -2.49
N GLN A 145 11.84 -17.26 -3.84
CA GLN A 145 10.70 -17.59 -4.71
C GLN A 145 10.43 -19.09 -4.77
#